data_AF-A0A941MZU2-F1
#
_entry.id   AF-A0A941MZU2-F1
#
_cell.length_a   1.000
_cell.length_b   1.000
_cell.length_c   1.000
_cell.angle_alpha   90.00
_cell.angle_beta   90.00
_cell.angle_gamma   90.00
#
_symmetry.space_group_name_H-M   'P 1'
#
loop_
_entity.id
_entity.type
_entity.pdbx_description
1 polymer ?
#
loop_
_entity_poly.entity_id
_entity_poly.type
_entity_poly.pdbx_seq_one_letter_code
_entity_poly.pdbx_strand_id
1 'polypeptide(L)'
;MSIAETTSRLQSEPIRIEPTRTDLQPPAPVEFRFTQTSSFVALMKQLGATLLVSTYQANKLLAVRAAESGLSVLVRTFDRPMGLAVDARRLEIGTRKEVWTLR
;
A
#
# COMPACT_ATOMS: atom_id res chain seq x y z
N MET A 1 -60.19 -44.38 28.25
CA MET A 1 -59.50 -43.89 29.45
C MET A 1 -58.01 -44.08 29.22
N SER A 2 -57.26 -42.97 29.20
CA SER A 2 -55.81 -42.84 28.96
C SER A 2 -55.29 -43.05 27.54
N ILE A 3 -55.15 -41.94 26.79
CA ILE A 3 -54.36 -41.80 25.57
C ILE A 3 -53.17 -40.93 25.98
N ALA A 4 -51.96 -41.46 25.87
CA ALA A 4 -50.74 -40.82 26.35
C ALA A 4 -50.40 -39.55 25.56
N GLU A 5 -50.05 -38.49 26.29
CA GLU A 5 -49.70 -37.18 25.78
C GLU A 5 -48.36 -37.22 25.02
N THR A 6 -48.42 -37.11 23.69
CA THR A 6 -47.26 -36.83 22.83
C THR A 6 -46.86 -35.37 22.99
N THR A 7 -45.97 -35.09 23.92
CA THR A 7 -45.26 -33.81 24.04
C THR A 7 -43.94 -33.89 23.27
N SER A 8 -43.97 -33.62 21.96
CA SER A 8 -42.75 -33.38 21.16
C SER A 8 -42.44 -31.89 21.19
N ARG A 9 -41.60 -31.48 22.16
CA ARG A 9 -41.03 -30.14 22.19
C ARG A 9 -39.91 -30.06 21.16
N LEU A 10 -40.11 -29.19 20.17
CA LEU A 10 -39.05 -28.65 19.33
C LEU A 10 -38.01 -27.97 20.23
N GLN A 11 -36.92 -28.66 20.55
CA GLN A 11 -35.70 -28.04 21.08
C GLN A 11 -34.83 -27.65 19.89
N SER A 12 -34.90 -26.37 19.52
CA SER A 12 -33.96 -25.75 18.60
C SER A 12 -32.58 -25.68 19.26
N GLU A 13 -31.64 -26.48 18.78
CA GLU A 13 -30.23 -26.34 19.16
C GLU A 13 -29.68 -25.00 18.64
N PRO A 14 -28.92 -24.24 19.45
CA PRO A 14 -28.31 -23.00 18.99
C PRO A 14 -27.25 -23.31 17.93
N ILE A 15 -27.38 -22.67 16.76
CA ILE A 15 -26.36 -22.71 15.70
C ILE A 15 -25.06 -22.17 16.30
N ARG A 16 -24.09 -23.07 16.51
CA ARG A 16 -22.72 -22.70 16.91
C ARG A 16 -22.03 -22.07 15.70
N ILE A 17 -22.05 -20.76 15.61
CA ILE A 17 -21.23 -20.02 14.65
C ILE A 17 -19.79 -20.10 15.16
N GLU A 18 -18.98 -21.02 14.64
CA GLU A 18 -17.55 -20.93 14.81
C GLU A 18 -17.08 -19.65 14.09
N PRO A 19 -16.36 -18.74 14.78
CA PRO A 19 -15.74 -17.64 14.08
C PRO A 19 -14.73 -18.25 13.11
N THR A 20 -15.00 -18.13 11.81
CA THR A 20 -13.97 -18.31 10.78
C THR A 20 -12.84 -17.37 11.18
N ARG A 21 -11.77 -17.91 11.78
CA ARG A 21 -10.51 -17.18 11.87
C ARG A 21 -10.07 -17.04 10.42
N THR A 22 -10.40 -15.92 9.81
CA THR A 22 -9.66 -15.43 8.65
C THR A 22 -8.24 -15.29 9.16
N ASP A 23 -7.38 -16.23 8.78
CA ASP A 23 -5.96 -16.18 9.07
C ASP A 23 -5.49 -14.76 8.77
N LEU A 24 -4.95 -14.09 9.79
CA LEU A 24 -4.45 -12.71 9.73
C LEU A 24 -3.14 -12.67 8.94
N GLN A 25 -3.10 -13.32 7.78
CA GLN A 25 -1.98 -13.26 6.88
C GLN A 25 -1.94 -11.82 6.33
N PRO A 26 -0.84 -11.09 6.52
CA PRO A 26 -0.69 -9.78 5.91
C PRO A 26 -0.96 -9.91 4.40
N PRO A 27 -1.71 -8.97 3.79
CA PRO A 27 -1.97 -9.01 2.36
C PRO A 27 -0.63 -9.09 1.62
N ALA A 28 -0.57 -9.96 0.60
CA ALA A 28 0.63 -10.13 -0.20
C ALA A 28 1.10 -8.77 -0.75
N PRO A 29 2.42 -8.49 -0.75
CA PRO A 29 2.93 -7.24 -1.30
C PRO A 29 2.48 -7.06 -2.75
N VAL A 30 1.79 -5.95 -3.04
CA VAL A 30 1.39 -5.61 -4.41
C VAL A 30 2.65 -5.26 -5.20
N GLU A 31 2.90 -6.00 -6.28
CA GLU A 31 4.07 -5.80 -7.14
C GLU A 31 3.97 -4.44 -7.86
N PHE A 32 4.98 -3.60 -7.67
CA PHE A 32 5.09 -2.31 -8.36
C PHE A 32 5.79 -2.49 -9.70
N ARG A 33 5.10 -2.21 -10.81
CA ARG A 33 5.65 -2.31 -12.18
C ARG A 33 5.80 -0.92 -12.81
N PHE A 34 6.90 -0.72 -13.52
CA PHE A 34 7.11 0.45 -14.36
C PHE A 34 7.85 0.03 -15.64
N THR A 35 7.63 0.79 -16.71
CA THR A 35 8.39 0.69 -17.95
C THR A 35 9.04 2.04 -18.21
N GLN A 36 10.23 2.02 -18.79
CA GLN A 36 10.95 3.23 -19.20
C GLN A 36 11.38 3.10 -20.65
N THR A 37 11.67 4.23 -21.29
CA THR A 37 12.35 4.24 -22.58
C THR A 37 13.83 3.87 -22.40
N SER A 38 14.46 3.38 -23.47
CA SER A 38 15.89 3.05 -23.45
C SER A 38 16.80 4.25 -23.18
N SER A 39 16.36 5.47 -23.54
CA SER A 39 17.11 6.71 -23.36
C SER A 39 17.00 7.30 -21.94
N PHE A 40 16.03 6.86 -21.12
CA PHE A 40 15.75 7.50 -19.84
C PHE A 40 16.91 7.36 -18.84
N VAL A 41 17.54 6.18 -18.75
CA VAL A 41 18.71 5.98 -17.87
C VAL A 41 19.85 6.91 -18.24
N ALA A 42 20.14 7.06 -19.54
CA ALA A 42 21.20 7.94 -20.01
C ALA A 42 20.93 9.40 -19.64
N LEU A 43 19.69 9.87 -19.79
CA LEU A 43 19.27 11.20 -19.36
C LEU A 43 19.47 11.40 -17.86
N MET A 44 19.04 10.44 -17.03
CA MET A 44 19.20 10.53 -15.58
C MET A 44 20.68 10.56 -15.15
N LYS A 45 21.55 9.82 -15.85
CA LYS A 45 23.02 9.88 -15.62
C LYS A 45 23.57 11.25 -15.97
N GLN A 46 23.16 11.84 -17.09
CA GLN A 46 23.60 13.17 -17.52
C GLN A 46 23.14 14.27 -16.56
N LEU A 47 21.92 14.19 -16.06
CA LEU A 47 21.37 15.18 -15.11
C LEU A 47 22.00 15.05 -13.72
N GLY A 48 22.54 13.88 -13.35
CA GLY A 48 23.06 13.63 -12.01
C GLY A 48 22.00 13.79 -10.91
N ALA A 49 20.72 13.66 -11.25
CA ALA A 49 19.60 14.01 -10.40
C ALA A 49 18.79 12.78 -9.94
N THR A 50 17.88 13.01 -9.00
CA THR A 50 16.84 12.05 -8.60
C THR A 50 15.48 12.63 -8.95
N LEU A 51 14.66 11.85 -9.64
CA LEU A 51 13.28 12.19 -9.94
C LEU A 51 12.38 11.70 -8.80
N LEU A 52 11.64 12.62 -8.18
CA LEU A 52 10.59 12.28 -7.22
C LEU A 52 9.22 12.24 -7.90
N VAL A 53 8.46 11.17 -7.66
CA VAL A 53 7.12 10.99 -8.24
C VAL A 53 6.11 10.67 -7.14
N SER A 54 5.18 11.59 -6.87
CA SER A 54 4.03 11.33 -6.00
C SER A 54 2.87 10.77 -6.80
N THR A 55 2.34 9.63 -6.39
CA THR A 55 1.15 9.02 -7.00
C THR A 55 -0.04 9.20 -6.06
N TYR A 56 -0.94 10.11 -6.41
CA TYR A 56 -2.06 10.47 -5.55
C TYR A 56 -2.95 9.26 -5.19
N GLN A 57 -3.34 8.44 -6.18
CA GLN A 57 -4.25 7.31 -5.95
C GLN A 57 -3.55 6.05 -5.45
N ALA A 58 -2.30 5.82 -5.87
CA ALA A 58 -1.56 4.63 -5.46
C ALA A 58 -0.93 4.76 -4.07
N ASN A 59 -1.02 5.95 -3.45
CA ASN A 59 -0.43 6.24 -2.14
C ASN A 59 1.07 5.94 -2.09
N LYS A 60 1.79 6.21 -3.19
CA LYS A 60 3.24 6.01 -3.29
C LYS A 60 3.99 7.31 -3.54
N LEU A 61 5.17 7.42 -2.96
CA LEU A 61 6.23 8.33 -3.37
C LEU A 61 7.39 7.48 -3.88
N LEU A 62 7.86 7.80 -5.08
CA LEU A 62 8.99 7.15 -5.70
C LEU A 62 10.18 8.10 -5.75
N ALA A 63 11.36 7.61 -5.42
CA ALA A 63 12.62 8.26 -5.74
C ALA A 63 13.36 7.42 -6.77
N VAL A 64 13.47 7.96 -7.99
CA VAL A 64 14.06 7.28 -9.15
C VAL A 64 15.38 7.97 -9.49
N ARG A 65 16.46 7.19 -9.54
CA ARG A 65 17.77 7.70 -9.95
C ARG A 65 18.48 6.70 -10.84
N ALA A 66 19.46 7.18 -11.60
CA ALA A 66 20.39 6.29 -12.28
C ALA A 66 21.28 5.55 -11.26
N ALA A 67 21.50 4.27 -11.52
CA ALA A 67 22.46 3.42 -10.82
C ALA A 67 23.43 2.81 -11.85
N GLU A 68 24.40 2.03 -11.37
CA GLU A 68 25.39 1.37 -12.24
C GLU A 68 24.72 0.51 -13.32
N SER A 69 23.76 -0.33 -12.91
CA SER A 69 23.06 -1.29 -13.75
C SER A 69 21.68 -0.85 -14.27
N GLY A 70 21.33 0.44 -14.19
CA GLY A 70 20.04 0.95 -14.71
C GLY A 70 19.40 2.01 -13.82
N LEU A 71 18.19 1.73 -13.33
CA LEU A 71 17.48 2.59 -12.38
C LEU A 71 17.47 1.96 -10.99
N SER A 72 17.72 2.79 -9.97
CA SER A 72 17.36 2.50 -8.59
C SER A 72 16.06 3.22 -8.27
N VAL A 73 15.08 2.48 -7.76
CA VAL A 73 13.75 3.00 -7.41
C VAL A 73 13.46 2.71 -5.95
N LEU A 74 13.39 3.76 -5.14
CA LEU A 74 12.94 3.67 -3.76
C LEU A 74 11.46 3.98 -3.69
N VAL A 75 10.66 3.05 -3.15
CA VAL A 75 9.22 3.24 -2.98
C VAL A 75 8.89 3.46 -1.50
N ARG A 76 8.06 4.46 -1.22
CA ARG A 76 7.51 4.77 0.11
C ARG A 76 5.99 4.94 0.01
N THR A 77 5.28 4.60 1.08
CA THR A 77 3.83 4.73 1.14
C THR A 77 3.45 5.94 2.00
N PHE A 78 2.57 6.79 1.47
CA PHE A 78 2.02 7.98 2.16
C PHE A 78 0.53 8.09 1.83
N ASP A 79 -0.30 8.63 2.74
CA ASP A 79 -1.73 8.85 2.47
C ASP A 79 -1.94 10.02 1.49
N ARG A 80 -2.09 9.70 0.20
CA ARG A 80 -2.30 10.66 -0.89
C ARG A 80 -1.26 11.80 -0.89
N PRO A 81 0.00 11.52 -1.27
CA PRO A 81 1.00 12.57 -1.41
C PRO A 81 0.60 13.51 -2.57
N MET A 82 0.43 14.80 -2.28
CA MET A 82 -0.03 15.82 -3.23
C MET A 82 1.00 16.90 -3.54
N GLY A 83 1.93 17.18 -2.61
CA GLY A 83 2.91 18.25 -2.74
C GLY A 83 4.29 17.78 -2.32
N LEU A 84 5.31 18.27 -3.02
CA LEU A 84 6.71 18.03 -2.70
C LEU A 84 7.44 19.38 -2.68
N ALA A 85 8.17 19.66 -1.61
CA ALA A 85 9.11 20.76 -1.53
C ALA A 85 10.48 20.20 -1.13
N VAL A 86 11.51 20.53 -1.91
CA VAL A 86 12.84 19.96 -1.74
C VAL A 86 13.87 21.08 -1.61
N ASP A 87 14.81 20.90 -0.70
CA ASP A 87 16.06 21.65 -0.67
C ASP A 87 17.26 20.69 -0.62
N ALA A 88 18.48 21.22 -0.43
CA ALA A 88 19.71 20.43 -0.41
C ALA A 88 19.83 19.43 0.77
N ARG A 89 18.98 19.51 1.80
CA ARG A 89 19.09 18.76 3.06
C ARG A 89 17.76 18.15 3.54
N ARG A 90 16.62 18.57 3.00
CA ARG A 90 15.31 18.11 3.44
C ARG A 90 14.35 17.93 2.28
N LEU A 91 13.44 16.98 2.48
CA LEU A 91 12.28 16.77 1.64
C LEU A 91 11.03 16.91 2.48
N GLU A 92 10.17 17.84 2.10
CA GLU A 92 8.84 18.02 2.68
C GLU A 92 7.78 17.44 1.74
N ILE A 93 6.89 16.63 2.30
CA ILE A 93 5.83 15.94 1.57
C ILE A 93 4.49 16.35 2.16
N GLY A 94 3.71 17.11 1.40
CA GLY A 94 2.32 17.40 1.72
C GLY A 94 1.45 16.20 1.36
N THR A 95 0.79 15.60 2.35
CA THR A 95 -0.16 14.51 2.18
C THR A 95 -1.59 15.02 2.39
N ARG A 96 -2.59 14.14 2.43
CA ARG A 96 -4.00 14.56 2.61
C ARG A 96 -4.24 15.40 3.86
N LYS A 97 -3.56 15.08 4.97
CA LYS A 97 -3.88 15.62 6.30
C LYS A 97 -2.70 16.23 7.04
N GLU A 98 -1.48 16.05 6.54
CA GLU A 98 -0.26 16.37 7.27
C GLU A 98 0.89 16.69 6.31
N VAL A 99 1.98 17.20 6.87
CA VAL A 99 3.24 17.42 6.15
C VAL A 99 4.31 16.57 6.80
N TRP A 100 4.97 15.72 6.02
CA TRP A 100 6.09 14.91 6.46
C TRP A 100 7.39 15.63 6.15
N THR A 101 8.28 15.76 7.14
CA THR A 101 9.63 16.27 6.94
C THR A 101 10.62 15.11 7.02
N LEU A 102 11.32 14.84 5.92
CA LEU A 102 12.37 13.83 5.83
C LEU A 102 13.74 14.51 5.80
N ARG A 103 14.69 13.95 6.57
CA ARG A 103 16.07 14.42 6.72
C ARG A 103 17.04 13.27 6.50
#